data_AF-A0A8J1ZXM1-F1
#
_entry.id   AF-A0A8J1ZXM1-F1
#
_cell.length_a   1.000
_cell.length_b   1.000
_cell.length_c   1.000
_cell.angle_alpha   90.00
_cell.angle_beta   90.00
_cell.angle_gamma   90.00
#
_symmetry.space_group_name_H-M   'P 1'
#
loop_
_entity.id
_entity.type
_entity.pdbx_description
1 polymer ?
#
loop_
_entity_poly.entity_id
_entity_poly.type
_entity_poly.pdbx_seq_one_letter_code
_entity_poly.pdbx_strand_id
1 'polypeptide(L)'
;MADSDIQITFDADNHIRVLDPEKFKQMENLSQECQNFTEKIHQFGTTVQTLVDVLDGQAKRIEFEKLRAIGQKNLAEMESENRRRKQQQMRALIASKEAELSRLTTYYDSLEKVEREQKAMIERLSNNDV
;
A
#
# COMPACT_ATOMS: atom_id res chain seq x y z
N MET A 1 -36.71 70.46 15.45
CA MET A 1 -35.97 69.74 14.40
C MET A 1 -34.95 70.73 13.89
N ALA A 2 -33.70 70.62 14.34
CA ALA A 2 -32.68 71.59 13.99
C ALA A 2 -32.40 71.44 12.49
N ASP A 3 -32.66 72.51 11.75
CA ASP A 3 -32.29 72.67 10.36
C ASP A 3 -30.75 72.67 10.34
N SER A 4 -30.16 71.51 10.05
CA SER A 4 -28.71 71.40 9.94
C SER A 4 -28.31 72.06 8.64
N ASP A 5 -27.71 73.24 8.71
CA ASP A 5 -27.10 73.94 7.58
C ASP A 5 -26.33 72.96 6.70
N ILE A 6 -26.89 72.65 5.53
CA ILE A 6 -26.28 71.73 4.57
C ILE A 6 -25.12 72.49 3.93
N GLN A 7 -23.90 72.26 4.41
CA GLN A 7 -22.71 72.91 3.89
C GLN A 7 -22.32 72.29 2.55
N ILE A 8 -22.63 73.01 1.47
CA ILE A 8 -22.28 72.63 0.10
C ILE A 8 -20.82 73.01 -0.17
N THR A 9 -20.04 72.05 -0.64
CA THR A 9 -18.63 72.20 -1.02
C THR A 9 -18.45 71.88 -2.50
N PHE A 10 -17.45 72.48 -3.13
CA PHE A 10 -17.05 72.18 -4.50
C PHE A 10 -15.73 71.41 -4.45
N ASP A 11 -15.65 70.30 -5.18
CA ASP A 11 -14.39 69.57 -5.32
C ASP A 11 -13.49 70.17 -6.43
N ALA A 12 -12.29 69.62 -6.57
CA ALA A 12 -11.30 70.06 -7.56
C ALA A 12 -11.77 69.93 -9.03
N ASP A 13 -12.81 69.15 -9.28
CA ASP A 13 -13.41 68.92 -10.59
C ASP A 13 -14.74 69.70 -10.76
N ASN A 14 -15.01 70.66 -9.86
CA ASN A 14 -16.22 71.48 -9.79
C ASN A 14 -17.53 70.71 -9.54
N HIS A 15 -17.48 69.49 -9.01
CA HIS A 15 -18.69 68.79 -8.58
C HIS A 15 -19.18 69.34 -7.24
N ILE A 16 -20.51 69.52 -7.16
CA ILE A 16 -21.20 69.91 -5.94
C ILE A 16 -21.24 68.70 -5.00
N ARG A 17 -20.68 68.85 -3.78
CA ARG A 17 -20.65 67.81 -2.75
C ARG A 17 -21.20 68.33 -1.43
N VAL A 18 -21.83 67.42 -0.69
CA VAL A 18 -22.38 67.67 0.65
C VAL A 18 -21.38 67.28 1.75
N LEU A 19 -20.29 66.61 1.37
CA LEU A 19 -19.22 66.15 2.24
C LEU A 19 -17.93 66.87 1.86
N ASP A 20 -17.10 67.19 2.85
CA ASP A 20 -15.76 67.74 2.61
C ASP A 20 -14.99 66.90 1.56
N PRO A 21 -14.42 67.53 0.51
CA PRO A 21 -13.72 66.82 -0.57
C PRO A 21 -12.62 65.86 -0.09
N GLU A 22 -11.88 66.20 0.97
CA GLU A 22 -10.84 65.30 1.52
C GLU A 22 -11.46 64.07 2.18
N LYS A 23 -12.54 64.26 2.94
CA LYS A 23 -13.26 63.15 3.60
C LYS A 23 -13.92 62.23 2.56
N PHE A 24 -14.45 62.78 1.48
CA PHE A 24 -15.00 61.99 0.37
C PHE A 24 -13.92 61.13 -0.28
N LYS A 25 -12.76 61.72 -0.58
CA LYS A 25 -11.62 61.00 -1.17
C LYS A 25 -11.07 59.90 -0.25
N GLN A 26 -11.02 60.16 1.05
CA GLN A 26 -10.66 59.13 2.05
C GLN A 26 -11.69 57.99 2.11
N MET A 27 -12.99 58.30 2.03
CA MET A 27 -14.05 57.30 1.96
C MET A 27 -13.94 56.44 0.70
N GLU A 28 -13.64 57.05 -0.45
CA GLU A 28 -13.46 56.33 -1.72
C GLU A 28 -12.23 55.40 -1.67
N ASN A 29 -11.11 55.89 -1.14
CA ASN A 29 -9.92 55.07 -0.91
C ASN A 29 -10.21 53.90 0.04
N LEU A 30 -10.91 54.15 1.15
CA LEU A 30 -11.30 53.11 2.09
C LEU A 30 -12.22 52.06 1.43
N SER A 31 -13.16 52.50 0.60
CA SER A 31 -14.03 51.60 -0.17
C SER A 31 -13.23 50.70 -1.10
N GLN A 32 -12.26 51.26 -1.82
CA GLN A 32 -11.37 50.51 -2.70
C GLN A 32 -10.49 49.52 -1.94
N GLU A 33 -9.93 49.92 -0.79
CA GLU A 33 -9.15 49.02 0.06
C GLU A 33 -9.99 47.88 0.63
N CYS A 34 -11.22 48.15 1.06
CA CYS A 34 -12.16 47.13 1.49
C CYS A 34 -12.46 46.12 0.37
N GLN A 35 -12.72 46.59 -0.85
CA GLN A 35 -12.93 45.71 -2.01
C GLN A 35 -11.70 44.83 -2.29
N ASN A 36 -10.51 45.45 -2.33
CA ASN A 36 -9.26 44.73 -2.56
C ASN A 36 -8.98 43.69 -1.45
N PHE A 37 -9.32 44.00 -0.20
CA PHE A 37 -9.21 43.08 0.92
C PHE A 37 -10.16 41.88 0.75
N THR A 38 -11.43 42.12 0.42
CA THR A 38 -12.41 41.06 0.15
C THR A 38 -11.94 40.14 -0.97
N GLU A 39 -11.39 40.71 -2.05
CA GLU A 39 -10.89 39.95 -3.19
C GLU A 39 -9.69 39.05 -2.81
N LYS A 40 -8.74 39.60 -2.03
CA LYS A 40 -7.61 38.82 -1.49
C LYS A 40 -8.06 37.68 -0.57
N ILE A 41 -9.06 37.93 0.29
CA ILE A 41 -9.63 36.88 1.15
C ILE A 41 -10.27 35.78 0.31
N HIS A 42 -10.93 36.13 -0.79
CA HIS A 42 -11.53 35.15 -1.68
C HIS A 42 -10.46 34.29 -2.37
N GLN A 43 -9.40 34.92 -2.91
CA GLN A 43 -8.26 34.22 -3.51
C GLN A 43 -7.54 33.30 -2.51
N PHE A 44 -7.36 33.76 -1.27
CA PHE A 44 -6.81 32.94 -0.20
C PHE A 44 -7.68 31.72 0.07
N GLY A 45 -9.00 31.89 0.17
CA GLY A 45 -9.95 30.79 0.32
C GLY A 45 -9.84 29.74 -0.80
N THR A 46 -9.77 30.18 -2.06
CA THR A 46 -9.57 29.28 -3.21
C THR A 46 -8.24 28.53 -3.14
N THR A 47 -7.17 29.20 -2.69
CA THR A 47 -5.85 28.58 -2.55
C THR A 47 -5.84 27.51 -1.46
N VAL A 48 -6.48 27.80 -0.31
CA VAL A 48 -6.63 26.82 0.78
C VAL A 48 -7.45 25.62 0.32
N GLN A 49 -8.56 25.84 -0.41
CA GLN A 49 -9.37 24.75 -0.93
C GLN A 49 -8.56 23.86 -1.87
N THR A 50 -7.80 24.46 -2.79
CA THR A 50 -6.93 23.71 -3.71
C THR A 50 -5.89 22.89 -2.95
N LEU A 51 -5.30 23.45 -1.88
CA LEU A 51 -4.34 22.73 -1.04
C LEU A 51 -4.99 21.54 -0.33
N VAL A 52 -6.21 21.70 0.20
CA VAL A 52 -6.98 20.62 0.83
C VAL A 52 -7.24 19.50 -0.16
N ASP A 53 -7.64 19.81 -1.39
CA ASP A 53 -7.92 18.82 -2.42
C ASP A 53 -6.66 18.04 -2.82
N VAL A 54 -5.52 18.73 -2.92
CA VAL A 54 -4.21 18.09 -3.18
C VAL A 54 -3.83 17.17 -2.02
N LEU A 55 -4.00 17.62 -0.78
CA LEU A 55 -3.69 16.81 0.40
C LEU A 55 -4.55 15.55 0.49
N ASP A 56 -5.85 15.64 0.21
CA ASP A 56 -6.75 14.49 0.17
C ASP A 56 -6.35 13.49 -0.94
N GLY A 57 -5.98 14.01 -2.12
CA GLY A 57 -5.44 13.20 -3.21
C GLY A 57 -4.15 12.44 -2.82
N GLN A 58 -3.23 13.11 -2.12
CA GLN A 58 -2.01 12.47 -1.63
C GLN A 58 -2.29 11.45 -0.53
N ALA A 59 -3.20 11.73 0.41
CA ALA A 59 -3.58 10.79 1.46
C ALA A 59 -4.12 9.47 0.88
N LYS A 60 -4.99 9.55 -0.14
CA LYS A 60 -5.50 8.37 -0.85
C LYS A 60 -4.40 7.55 -1.52
N ARG A 61 -3.42 8.22 -2.16
CA ARG A 61 -2.27 7.55 -2.79
C ARG A 61 -1.38 6.85 -1.77
N ILE A 62 -1.13 7.50 -0.62
CA ILE A 62 -0.32 6.93 0.46
C ILE A 62 -0.99 5.67 1.01
N GLU A 63 -2.28 5.71 1.31
CA GLU A 63 -2.99 4.53 1.82
C GLU A 63 -3.02 3.38 0.79
N PHE A 64 -3.19 3.69 -0.50
CA PHE A 64 -3.10 2.67 -1.55
C PHE A 64 -1.74 1.98 -1.58
N GLU A 65 -0.65 2.75 -1.59
CA GLU A 65 0.70 2.18 -1.63
C GLU A 65 1.07 1.43 -0.34
N LYS A 66 0.59 1.91 0.82
CA LYS A 66 0.73 1.22 2.10
C LYS A 66 0.04 -0.15 2.08
N LEU A 67 -1.20 -0.23 1.60
CA LEU A 67 -1.89 -1.51 1.44
C LEU A 67 -1.15 -2.44 0.46
N ARG A 68 -0.65 -1.90 -0.65
CA ARG A 68 0.14 -2.67 -1.62
C ARG A 68 1.41 -3.24 -1.00
N ALA A 69 2.14 -2.43 -0.23
CA ALA A 69 3.36 -2.85 0.46
C ALA A 69 3.09 -3.93 1.51
N ILE A 70 2.00 -3.81 2.29
CA ILE A 70 1.58 -4.85 3.25
C ILE A 70 1.25 -6.15 2.51
N GLY A 71 0.52 -6.08 1.40
CA GLY A 71 0.19 -7.24 0.58
C GLY A 71 1.45 -7.96 0.06
N GLN A 72 2.41 -7.20 -0.48
CA GLN A 72 3.68 -7.75 -0.94
C GLN A 72 4.50 -8.38 0.19
N LYS A 73 4.54 -7.74 1.37
CA LYS A 73 5.21 -8.27 2.56
C LYS A 73 4.60 -9.61 2.96
N ASN A 74 3.27 -9.69 3.06
CA ASN A 74 2.58 -10.93 3.44
C ASN A 74 2.86 -12.06 2.45
N LEU A 75 2.86 -11.77 1.14
CA LEU A 75 3.20 -12.76 0.12
C LEU A 75 4.63 -13.29 0.29
N ALA A 76 5.61 -12.42 0.52
CA ALA A 76 7.00 -12.81 0.72
C ALA A 76 7.20 -13.66 1.99
N GLU A 77 6.56 -13.26 3.10
CA GLU A 77 6.59 -14.02 4.35
C GLU A 77 5.97 -15.42 4.18
N MET A 78 4.79 -15.50 3.55
CA MET A 78 4.12 -16.77 3.26
C MET A 78 4.92 -17.65 2.30
N GLU A 79 5.64 -17.08 1.35
CA GLU A 79 6.46 -17.83 0.40
C GLU A 79 7.62 -18.54 1.11
N SER A 80 8.28 -17.87 2.05
CA SER A 80 9.34 -18.46 2.89
C SER A 80 8.81 -19.65 3.70
N GLU A 81 7.65 -19.46 4.36
CA GLU A 81 7.03 -20.53 5.14
C GLU A 81 6.58 -21.70 4.27
N ASN A 82 5.96 -21.42 3.12
CA ASN A 82 5.56 -22.45 2.15
C ASN A 82 6.75 -23.23 1.61
N ARG A 83 7.87 -22.56 1.30
CA ARG A 83 9.12 -23.23 0.89
C ARG A 83 9.61 -24.17 1.98
N ARG A 84 9.67 -23.70 3.23
CA ARG A 84 10.10 -24.51 4.37
C ARG A 84 9.19 -25.72 4.58
N ARG A 85 7.87 -25.54 4.53
CA ARG A 85 6.89 -26.64 4.67
C ARG A 85 7.06 -27.68 3.56
N LYS A 86 7.18 -27.26 2.29
CA LYS A 86 7.42 -28.16 1.15
C LYS A 86 8.73 -28.93 1.30
N GLN A 87 9.81 -28.27 1.73
CA GLN A 87 11.09 -28.94 1.98
C GLN A 87 10.98 -30.00 3.09
N GLN A 88 10.29 -29.69 4.19
CA GLN A 88 10.06 -30.67 5.26
C GLN A 88 9.24 -31.87 4.77
N GLN A 89 8.17 -31.63 4.01
CA GLN A 89 7.35 -32.70 3.42
C GLN A 89 8.16 -33.59 2.48
N MET A 90 8.97 -33.00 1.60
CA MET A 90 9.86 -33.76 0.70
C MET A 90 10.89 -34.58 1.47
N ARG A 91 11.52 -34.03 2.51
CA ARG A 91 12.48 -34.77 3.35
C ARG A 91 11.82 -35.95 4.06
N ALA A 92 10.62 -35.76 4.60
CA ALA A 92 9.87 -36.85 5.22
C ALA A 92 9.52 -37.96 4.23
N LEU A 93 9.14 -37.58 2.99
CA LEU A 93 8.86 -38.55 1.93
C LEU A 93 10.12 -39.32 1.51
N ILE A 94 11.26 -38.64 1.36
CA ILE A 94 12.55 -39.28 1.05
C ILE A 94 12.90 -40.29 2.14
N ALA A 95 12.86 -39.90 3.42
CA ALA A 95 13.17 -40.79 4.53
C ALA A 95 12.27 -42.04 4.56
N SER A 96 10.97 -41.86 4.28
CA SER A 96 10.02 -42.98 4.16
C SER A 96 10.40 -43.94 3.02
N LYS A 97 10.78 -43.40 1.86
CA LYS A 97 11.20 -44.21 0.70
C LYS A 97 12.54 -44.91 0.90
N GLU A 98 13.50 -44.26 1.57
CA GLU A 98 14.77 -44.89 1.94
C GLU A 98 14.56 -46.05 2.92
N ALA A 99 13.67 -45.89 3.90
CA ALA A 99 13.32 -46.97 4.83
C ALA A 99 12.62 -48.14 4.13
N GLU A 100 11.68 -47.85 3.22
CA GLU A 100 11.01 -48.85 2.39
C GLU A 100 12.01 -49.62 1.51
N LEU A 101 12.93 -48.89 0.86
CA LEU A 101 13.98 -49.47 0.03
C LEU A 101 14.89 -50.39 0.85
N SER A 102 15.38 -49.93 2.01
CA SER A 102 16.25 -50.72 2.89
C SER A 102 15.58 -52.03 3.34
N ARG A 103 14.29 -51.96 3.67
CA ARG A 103 13.49 -53.15 4.00
C ARG A 103 13.38 -54.12 2.81
N LEU A 104 13.12 -53.61 1.61
CA LEU A 104 13.01 -54.43 0.40
C LEU A 104 14.34 -55.08 0.04
N THR A 105 15.45 -54.35 0.14
CA THR A 105 16.80 -54.90 -0.06
C THR A 105 17.09 -56.04 0.90
N THR A 106 16.80 -55.85 2.20
CA THR A 106 17.00 -56.90 3.21
C THR A 106 16.16 -58.15 2.89
N TYR A 107 14.92 -57.96 2.44
CA TYR A 107 14.05 -59.06 2.05
C TYR A 107 14.57 -59.80 0.81
N TYR A 108 15.04 -59.06 -0.19
CA TYR A 108 15.67 -59.61 -1.38
C TYR A 108 16.89 -60.46 -1.06
N ASP A 109 17.82 -59.95 -0.25
CA ASP A 109 19.05 -60.66 0.14
C ASP A 109 18.73 -61.97 0.89
N SER A 110 17.70 -61.94 1.74
CA SER A 110 17.21 -63.14 2.45
C SER A 110 16.66 -64.18 1.48
N LEU A 111 15.84 -63.77 0.51
CA LEU A 111 15.29 -64.68 -0.50
C LEU A 111 16.39 -65.25 -1.41
N GLU A 112 17.36 -64.44 -1.83
CA GLU A 112 18.49 -64.89 -2.65
C GLU A 112 19.33 -65.93 -1.90
N LYS A 113 19.51 -65.77 -0.58
CA LYS A 113 20.16 -66.79 0.25
C LYS A 113 19.37 -68.10 0.26
N VAL A 114 18.05 -68.04 0.51
CA VAL A 114 17.18 -69.23 0.50
C VAL A 114 17.19 -69.92 -0.87
N GLU A 115 17.13 -69.15 -1.96
CA GLU A 115 17.19 -69.69 -3.33
C GLU A 115 18.51 -70.43 -3.58
N ARG A 116 19.64 -69.86 -3.16
CA ARG A 116 20.95 -70.52 -3.26
C ARG A 116 21.01 -71.82 -2.46
N GLU A 117 20.50 -71.82 -1.24
CA GLU A 117 20.44 -73.01 -0.39
C GLU A 117 19.56 -74.11 -1.03
N GLN A 118 18.41 -73.74 -1.58
CA GLN A 118 17.52 -74.67 -2.29
C GLN A 118 18.17 -75.25 -3.54
N LYS A 119 18.84 -74.42 -4.37
CA LYS A 119 19.58 -74.90 -5.56
C LYS A 119 20.68 -75.89 -5.19
N ALA A 120 21.48 -75.56 -4.17
CA ALA A 120 22.53 -76.47 -3.69
C ALA A 120 21.96 -77.79 -3.14
N MET A 121 20.79 -77.75 -2.49
CA MET A 121 20.10 -78.96 -2.03
C MET A 121 19.61 -79.81 -3.21
N ILE A 122 19.03 -79.20 -4.24
CA ILE A 122 18.59 -79.88 -5.47
C ILE A 122 19.77 -80.57 -6.15
N GLU A 123 20.92 -79.88 -6.30
CA GLU A 123 22.13 -80.47 -6.89
C GLU A 123 22.61 -81.70 -6.10
N ARG A 124 22.59 -81.63 -4.76
CA ARG A 124 22.98 -82.78 -3.91
C ARG A 124 22.04 -83.97 -4.07
N LEU A 125 20.73 -83.73 -4.11
CA LEU A 125 19.74 -84.79 -4.34
C LEU A 125 19.91 -85.40 -5.73
N SER A 126 20.05 -84.57 -6.76
CA SER A 126 20.25 -85.02 -8.15
C SER A 126 21.53 -85.82 -8.35
N ASN A 127 22.60 -85.55 -7.60
CA ASN A 127 23.85 -86.31 -7.67
C ASN A 127 23.84 -87.60 -6.84
N ASN A 128 22.91 -87.73 -5.88
CA ASN A 128 22.74 -88.95 -5.09
C ASN A 128 21.76 -89.95 -5.73
N ASP A 129 20.93 -89.51 -6.69
CA ASP A 129 19.94 -90.33 -7.42
C ASP A 129 20.51 -90.93 -8.74
N VAL A 130 21.84 -90.96 -8.91
CA VAL A 130 22.58 -91.67 -9.99
C VAL A 130 23.59 -92.63 -9.35
#